data_AF-A0A3C0WEJ8-F1
#
_entry.id   AF-A0A3C0WEJ8-F1
#
_cell.length_a   1.000
_cell.length_b   1.000
_cell.length_c   1.000
_cell.angle_alpha   90.00
_cell.angle_beta   90.00
_cell.angle_gamma   90.00
#
_symmetry.space_group_name_H-M   'P 1'
#
loop_
_entity.id
_entity.type
_entity.pdbx_description
1 polymer ?
#
loop_
_entity_poly.entity_id
_entity_poly.type
_entity_poly.pdbx_seq_one_letter_code
_entity_poly.pdbx_strand_id
1 'polypeptide(L)' 'MTSRLIIGCGYLGRRIAAHWYESSREVFALTRSTETATQFSKHGWNPIIGDITKPESVAP' A
#
# COMPACT_ATOMS: atom_id res chain seq x y z
N MET A 1 -15.24 -10.14 -0.36
CA MET A 1 -13.77 -9.98 -0.20
C MET A 1 -13.52 -8.80 0.72
N THR A 2 -12.48 -8.80 1.55
CA THR A 2 -12.20 -7.69 2.49
C THR A 2 -10.95 -6.95 2.05
N SER A 3 -11.04 -5.63 1.92
CA SER A 3 -9.90 -4.77 1.60
C SER A 3 -9.08 -4.47 2.85
N ARG A 4 -7.78 -4.26 2.66
CA ARG A 4 -6.83 -3.90 3.71
C ARG A 4 -5.95 -2.75 3.27
N LEU A 5 -5.82 -1.73 4.10
CA LEU A 5 -4.91 -0.60 3.88
C LEU A 5 -3.71 -0.70 4.81
N ILE A 6 -2.51 -0.49 4.26
CA ILE A 6 -1.27 -0.31 5.02
C ILE A 6 -0.74 1.10 4.79
N ILE A 7 -0.59 1.85 5.89
CA ILE A 7 0.09 3.14 5.92
C ILE A 7 1.53 2.90 6.39
N GLY A 8 2.51 3.26 5.58
CA GLY A 8 3.92 2.96 5.87
C GLY A 8 4.35 1.55 5.47
N CYS A 9 4.18 1.19 4.18
CA CYS A 9 4.54 -0.12 3.64
C CYS A 9 6.05 -0.28 3.35
N GLY A 10 6.87 -0.07 4.39
CA GLY A 10 8.32 -0.31 4.37
C GLY A 10 8.68 -1.77 4.68
N TYR A 11 9.74 -1.99 5.45
CA TYR A 11 10.23 -3.33 5.79
C TYR A 11 9.15 -4.25 6.39
N LEU A 12 8.48 -3.81 7.47
CA LEU A 12 7.45 -4.61 8.13
C LEU A 12 6.15 -4.67 7.32
N GLY A 13 5.68 -3.51 6.84
CA GLY A 13 4.42 -3.41 6.12
C GLY A 13 4.37 -4.29 4.87
N ARG A 14 5.50 -4.44 4.15
CA ARG A 14 5.57 -5.34 2.99
C ARG A 14 5.30 -6.80 3.32
N ARG A 15 5.76 -7.28 4.48
CA ARG A 15 5.53 -8.67 4.92
C ARG A 15 4.06 -8.91 5.23
N ILE A 16 3.41 -7.93 5.86
CA ILE A 16 1.98 -7.96 6.18
C ILE A 16 1.14 -7.88 4.89
N ALA A 17 1.49 -6.98 3.97
CA ALA A 17 0.84 -6.86 2.67
C ALA A 17 0.89 -8.18 1.87
N ALA A 18 2.07 -8.80 1.78
CA ALA A 18 2.23 -10.08 1.11
C ALA A 18 1.32 -11.16 1.73
N HIS A 19 1.35 -11.32 3.05
CA HIS A 19 0.50 -12.28 3.75
C HIS A 19 -1.00 -12.04 3.52
N TRP A 20 -1.44 -10.77 3.49
CA TRP A 20 -2.84 -10.45 3.19
C TRP A 20 -3.20 -10.76 1.74
N TYR A 21 -2.32 -10.42 0.80
CA TYR A 21 -2.51 -10.71 -0.61
C TYR A 21 -2.57 -12.22 -0.90
N GLU A 22 -1.67 -13.01 -0.31
CA GLU A 22 -1.68 -14.48 -0.35
C GLU A 22 -2.96 -15.07 0.24
N SER A 23 -3.55 -14.40 1.23
CA SER A 23 -4.86 -14.75 1.78
C SER A 23 -6.04 -14.28 0.92
N SER A 24 -5.81 -13.97 -0.36
CA SER A 24 -6.81 -13.47 -1.32
C SER A 24 -7.55 -12.22 -0.85
N ARG A 25 -6.86 -11.34 -0.10
CA ARG A 25 -7.38 -10.02 0.28
C ARG A 25 -6.87 -8.98 -0.69
N GLU A 26 -7.70 -7.99 -0.94
CA GLU A 26 -7.28 -6.81 -1.68
C GLU A 26 -6.40 -5.92 -0.78
N VAL A 27 -5.23 -5.54 -1.28
CA VAL A 27 -4.24 -4.79 -0.50
C VAL A 27 -4.03 -3.42 -1.11
N PHE A 28 -4.24 -2.39 -0.31
CA PHE A 28 -3.90 -1.01 -0.57
C PHE A 28 -2.68 -0.61 0.25
N ALA A 29 -1.70 0.05 -0.36
CA ALA A 29 -0.45 0.42 0.31
C ALA A 29 -0.05 1.86 0.01
N LEU A 30 0.01 2.70 1.06
CA LEU A 30 0.46 4.08 0.95
C LEU A 30 1.99 4.16 0.89
N THR A 31 2.49 4.95 -0.04
CA THR A 31 3.91 5.31 -0.16
C THR A 31 4.09 6.74 -0.67
N ARG A 32 5.21 7.38 -0.33
CA ARG A 32 5.59 8.71 -0.84
C ARG A 32 6.35 8.65 -2.17
N SER A 33 6.78 7.46 -2.58
CA SER A 33 7.64 7.25 -3.76
C SER A 33 6.86 6.60 -4.90
N THR A 34 6.93 7.21 -6.07
CA THR A 34 6.33 6.71 -7.32
C THR A 34 7.00 5.40 -7.78
N GLU A 35 8.30 5.26 -7.52
CA GLU A 35 9.07 4.05 -7.80
C GLU A 35 8.54 2.89 -6.94
N THR A 36 8.31 3.14 -5.65
CA THR A 36 7.74 2.15 -4.74
C THR A 36 6.30 1.80 -5.11
N ALA A 37 5.50 2.79 -5.51
CA ALA A 37 4.13 2.55 -6.00
C ALA A 37 4.13 1.61 -7.22
N THR A 38 5.04 1.83 -8.17
CA THR A 38 5.22 0.94 -9.33
C THR A 38 5.57 -0.48 -8.91
N GLN A 39 6.42 -0.66 -7.90
CA GLN A 39 6.76 -1.98 -7.37
C GLN A 39 5.54 -2.67 -6.74
N PHE A 40 4.69 -1.94 -6.02
CA PHE A 40 3.46 -2.48 -5.45
C PHE A 40 2.47 -2.94 -6.53
N SER A 41 2.24 -2.14 -7.57
CA SER A 41 1.42 -2.56 -8.71
C SER A 41 1.94 -3.83 -9.38
N LYS A 42 3.27 -3.96 -9.54
CA LYS A 42 3.89 -5.19 -10.07
C LYS A 42 3.68 -6.42 -9.17
N HIS A 43 3.48 -6.22 -7.87
CA HIS A 43 3.14 -7.29 -6.91
C HIS A 43 1.63 -7.59 -6.85
N GLY A 44 0.79 -6.89 -7.64
CA GLY A 44 -0.66 -7.04 -7.61
C GLY A 44 -1.36 -6.27 -6.49
N TRP A 45 -0.65 -5.36 -5.81
CA TRP A 45 -1.24 -4.48 -4.78
C TRP A 45 -1.69 -3.16 -5.40
N ASN A 46 -2.63 -2.48 -4.75
CA ASN A 46 -3.13 -1.17 -5.14
C ASN A 46 -2.30 -0.07 -4.42
N PRO A 47 -1.34 0.59 -5.08
CA PRO A 47 -0.60 1.67 -4.43
C PRO A 47 -1.45 2.92 -4.27
N ILE A 48 -1.21 3.64 -3.18
CA ILE A 48 -1.68 5.01 -2.98
C ILE A 48 -0.43 5.88 -2.83
N ILE A 49 -0.29 6.89 -3.69
CA ILE A 49 0.82 7.84 -3.58
C ILE A 49 0.34 9.00 -2.69
N GLY A 50 1.01 9.19 -1.57
CA GLY A 50 0.68 10.25 -0.62
C GLY A 50 1.61 10.25 0.59
N ASP A 51 1.64 11.39 1.28
CA ASP A 51 2.34 11.57 2.54
C ASP A 51 1.31 11.72 3.66
N ILE A 52 1.25 10.74 4.58
CA ILE A 52 0.27 10.76 5.67
C ILE A 52 0.42 11.98 6.59
N THR A 53 1.60 12.64 6.60
CA THR A 53 1.80 13.86 7.38
C THR A 53 1.26 15.12 6.68
N LYS A 54 0.75 14.99 5.45
CA LYS A 54 0.19 16.06 4.63
C LYS A 54 -1.24 15.69 4.22
N PRO A 55 -2.26 16.17 4.96
CA PRO A 55 -3.66 15.83 4.69
C PRO A 55 -4.09 16.05 3.24
N GLU A 56 -3.58 17.10 2.59
CA GLU A 56 -3.84 17.42 1.18
C GLU A 56 -3.33 16.37 0.19
N SER A 57 -2.40 15.52 0.60
CA SER A 57 -1.82 14.46 -0.25
C SER A 57 -2.53 13.11 -0.12
N VAL A 58 -3.50 13.00 0.79
CA VAL A 58 -4.32 11.81 1.03
C VAL A 58 -5.78 12.25 1.09
N ALA A 59 -6.38 12.47 -0.08
CA ALA A 59 -7.79 12.87 -0.17
C ALA A 59 -8.72 11.77 0.39
N PRO A 60 -9.88 12.15 0.96
CA PRO A 60 -10.89 11.21 1.47
C PRO A 60 -11.55 10.36 0.38
#